data_AF-A0A3D6DN12-F1
#
_entry.id   AF-A0A3D6DN12-F1
#
_cell.length_a   1.000
_cell.length_b   1.000
_cell.length_c   1.000
_cell.angle_alpha   90.00
_cell.angle_beta   90.00
_cell.angle_gamma   90.00
#
_symmetry.space_group_name_H-M   'P 1'
#
loop_
_entity.id
_entity.type
_entity.pdbx_description
1 polymer ?
#
loop_
_entity_poly.entity_id
_entity_poly.type
_entity_poly.pdbx_seq_one_letter_code
_entity_poly.pdbx_strand_id
1 'polypeptide(L)'
;MQHFPRLWRTAPEKRLSKACKRDDIAARSAISNGNRVCMHNFTIKARVLILGLIAVGSMVIASGVGIFELSRFNTQLRADLVDIRQGIGTLIDIQTAAVAFKTQVQEWKNILIRGNQEQEFSRYEKAFLEREKVVQERLKTTLDALKSNPAKAGLIADLDKLIQDHATLGATYKAALGSFDKSDPEAGKKVDVAVKGRDRATTEGIAKVVATFEKSEIDHLEHQLIASEASLASARKLLIALMAIAFILSGAVVVVTVRQISGQMASVQETTAEIRETLDLSRRIPISGKSEMAQVASSVNSLLDEFQAVVRRMRDTGDHVAGASVALAQSVGHLAAATGQQNDATSSIAATVEEMSVSITHVADSSATAQEIARQSLATAVSGGQVIEKTVCDMVAMAETVQSASHTLEGLGKRTDQIGSTTDVIKEIADQTNLL
;
A
#
# COMPACT_ATOMS: atom_id res chain seq x y z
N MET A 1 27.17 -52.63 -47.52
CA MET A 1 27.62 -54.03 -47.35
C MET A 1 28.05 -54.20 -45.89
N GLN A 2 27.41 -55.16 -45.19
CA GLN A 2 27.84 -55.81 -43.93
C GLN A 2 27.89 -54.94 -42.65
N HIS A 3 27.39 -55.29 -41.46
CA HIS A 3 26.71 -56.45 -40.89
C HIS A 3 26.05 -56.01 -39.54
N PHE A 4 24.83 -56.48 -39.25
CA PHE A 4 24.18 -56.55 -37.91
C PHE A 4 24.84 -57.68 -37.03
N PRO A 5 24.37 -58.02 -35.81
CA PRO A 5 24.22 -57.32 -34.52
C PRO A 5 24.85 -58.12 -33.32
N ARG A 6 24.71 -57.67 -32.06
CA ARG A 6 24.51 -58.57 -30.88
C ARG A 6 24.06 -57.84 -29.61
N LEU A 7 22.94 -58.33 -29.07
CA LEU A 7 22.40 -58.15 -27.72
C LEU A 7 23.25 -58.88 -26.67
N TRP A 8 23.29 -58.40 -25.41
CA TRP A 8 23.20 -59.16 -24.12
C TRP A 8 23.16 -58.18 -22.92
N ARG A 9 21.98 -57.99 -22.29
CA ARG A 9 21.61 -58.25 -20.86
C ARG A 9 22.57 -57.73 -19.75
N THR A 10 22.10 -56.84 -18.86
CA THR A 10 21.64 -57.12 -17.47
C THR A 10 21.45 -55.86 -16.59
N ALA A 11 20.32 -55.86 -15.86
CA ALA A 11 20.03 -55.28 -14.53
C ALA A 11 19.90 -53.74 -14.27
N PRO A 12 19.00 -53.32 -13.32
CA PRO A 12 18.60 -51.93 -13.11
C PRO A 12 19.24 -51.27 -11.88
N GLU A 13 19.80 -50.07 -12.02
CA GLU A 13 20.31 -49.27 -10.89
C GLU A 13 19.29 -48.24 -10.37
N LYS A 14 18.95 -48.40 -9.09
CA LYS A 14 18.86 -47.35 -8.06
C LYS A 14 17.80 -46.24 -8.22
N ARG A 15 16.53 -46.60 -7.97
CA ARG A 15 15.52 -45.69 -7.38
C ARG A 15 15.71 -45.56 -5.85
N LEU A 16 16.78 -44.95 -5.35
CA LEU A 16 16.93 -44.72 -3.89
C LEU A 16 17.65 -43.41 -3.50
N SER A 17 17.62 -42.34 -4.31
CA SER A 17 18.26 -41.05 -3.92
C SER A 17 17.34 -39.82 -3.89
N LYS A 18 16.04 -39.95 -4.18
CA LYS A 18 15.10 -38.80 -4.20
C LYS A 18 14.25 -38.63 -2.92
N ALA A 19 14.22 -39.60 -2.02
CA ALA A 19 13.46 -39.49 -0.77
C ALA A 19 14.20 -38.67 0.30
N CYS A 20 15.52 -38.88 0.45
CA CYS A 20 16.29 -38.23 1.54
C CYS A 20 16.62 -36.74 1.30
N LYS A 21 16.41 -36.22 0.08
CA LYS A 21 16.68 -34.80 -0.26
C LYS A 21 15.44 -33.90 -0.19
N ARG A 22 14.24 -34.48 -0.04
CA ARG A 22 12.99 -33.73 0.04
C ARG A 22 12.66 -33.33 1.48
N ASP A 23 13.04 -34.15 2.45
CA ASP A 23 12.76 -33.88 3.88
C ASP A 23 13.69 -32.79 4.46
N ASP A 24 14.89 -32.62 3.90
CA ASP A 24 15.86 -31.61 4.34
C ASP A 24 15.50 -30.18 3.88
N ILE A 25 14.74 -30.05 2.78
CA ILE A 25 14.19 -28.77 2.31
C ILE A 25 12.92 -28.40 3.09
N ALA A 26 12.10 -29.38 3.47
CA ALA A 26 10.94 -29.17 4.33
C ALA A 26 11.35 -28.78 5.76
N ALA A 27 12.39 -29.41 6.31
CA ALA A 27 12.94 -29.11 7.64
C ALA A 27 13.59 -27.72 7.72
N ARG A 28 14.29 -27.28 6.67
CA ARG A 28 14.87 -25.92 6.60
C ARG A 28 13.82 -24.81 6.46
N SER A 29 12.61 -25.10 5.97
CA SER A 29 11.51 -24.12 5.94
C SER A 29 10.77 -24.00 7.29
N ALA A 30 10.84 -25.04 8.13
CA ALA A 30 10.16 -25.07 9.43
C ALA A 30 10.92 -24.32 10.54
N ILE A 31 12.26 -24.26 10.49
CA ILE A 31 13.08 -23.62 11.53
C ILE A 31 13.15 -22.08 11.39
N SER A 32 12.69 -21.53 10.25
CA SER A 32 12.66 -20.08 9.98
C SER A 32 11.35 -19.38 10.41
N ASN A 33 10.32 -20.14 10.79
CA ASN A 33 8.98 -19.60 11.03
C ASN A 33 8.59 -19.43 12.51
N GLY A 34 9.46 -19.80 13.45
CA GLY A 34 9.14 -19.79 14.90
C GLY A 34 9.15 -18.41 15.58
N ASN A 35 9.62 -17.35 14.92
CA ASN A 35 9.72 -16.02 15.54
C ASN A 35 9.40 -14.85 14.58
N ARG A 36 8.59 -15.10 13.52
CA ARG A 36 8.06 -13.99 12.72
C ARG A 36 7.07 -13.22 13.56
N VAL A 37 7.56 -12.14 14.19
CA VAL A 37 6.75 -11.09 14.81
C VAL A 37 5.52 -10.86 13.92
N CYS A 38 4.33 -10.91 14.50
CA CYS A 38 3.01 -10.78 13.86
C CYS A 38 2.76 -9.40 13.20
N MET A 39 3.77 -8.80 12.57
CA MET A 39 3.64 -7.53 11.84
C MET A 39 2.90 -7.69 10.51
N HIS A 40 2.64 -8.92 10.05
CA HIS A 40 2.05 -9.15 8.73
C HIS A 40 0.64 -8.55 8.55
N ASN A 41 -0.09 -8.35 9.64
CA ASN A 41 -1.43 -7.76 9.63
C ASN A 41 -1.44 -6.24 9.84
N PHE A 42 -0.31 -5.63 10.18
CA PHE A 42 -0.25 -4.18 10.36
C PHE A 42 -0.03 -3.46 9.03
N THR A 43 -0.82 -2.42 8.81
CA THR A 43 -0.63 -1.43 7.73
C THR A 43 0.77 -0.80 7.80
N ILE A 44 1.28 -0.32 6.66
CA ILE A 44 2.52 0.44 6.56
C ILE A 44 2.47 1.63 7.53
N LYS A 45 1.33 2.34 7.58
CA LYS A 45 1.10 3.45 8.52
C LYS A 45 1.35 3.04 9.97
N ALA A 46 0.74 1.93 10.42
CA ALA A 46 0.91 1.45 11.79
C ALA A 46 2.38 1.08 12.11
N ARG A 47 3.12 0.52 11.15
CA ARG A 47 4.54 0.19 11.36
C ARG A 47 5.42 1.43 11.48
N VAL A 48 5.19 2.44 10.64
CA VAL A 48 5.90 3.73 10.72
C VAL A 48 5.57 4.45 12.02
N LEU A 49 4.32 4.40 12.48
CA LEU A 49 3.93 4.94 13.80
C LEU A 49 4.60 4.20 14.95
N ILE A 50 4.67 2.86 14.91
CA ILE A 50 5.39 2.07 15.91
C ILE A 50 6.88 2.45 15.94
N LEU A 51 7.52 2.61 14.77
CA LEU A 51 8.89 3.10 14.67
C LEU A 51 9.07 4.47 15.33
N GLY A 52 8.17 5.42 15.02
CA GLY A 52 8.18 6.75 15.63
C GLY A 52 8.00 6.69 17.15
N LEU A 53 7.07 5.88 17.64
CA LEU A 53 6.81 5.70 19.07
C LEU A 53 7.98 5.03 19.80
N ILE A 54 8.65 4.05 19.21
CA ILE A 54 9.84 3.42 19.79
C ILE A 54 11.00 4.41 19.83
N ALA A 55 11.22 5.17 18.76
CA ALA A 55 12.28 6.17 18.69
C ALA A 55 12.08 7.28 19.72
N VAL A 56 10.88 7.88 19.77
CA VAL A 56 10.56 8.93 20.74
C VAL A 56 10.53 8.37 22.17
N GLY A 57 9.89 7.21 22.37
CA GLY A 57 9.80 6.57 23.68
C GLY A 57 11.16 6.22 24.26
N SER A 58 12.08 5.67 23.45
CA SER A 58 13.44 5.39 23.89
C SER A 58 14.23 6.66 24.22
N MET A 59 14.04 7.75 23.46
CA MET A 59 14.65 9.05 23.74
C MET A 59 14.15 9.65 25.05
N VAL A 60 12.84 9.55 25.33
CA VAL A 60 12.23 10.00 26.59
C VAL A 60 12.73 9.16 27.77
N ILE A 61 12.81 7.84 27.62
CA ILE A 61 13.34 6.94 28.66
C ILE A 61 14.81 7.27 28.96
N ALA A 62 15.66 7.39 27.94
CA ALA A 62 17.06 7.74 28.10
C ALA A 62 17.24 9.11 28.76
N SER A 63 16.43 10.10 28.37
CA SER A 63 16.43 11.43 28.98
C SER A 63 15.98 11.39 30.43
N GLY A 64 14.92 10.65 30.75
CA GLY A 64 14.41 10.50 32.11
C GLY A 64 15.42 9.82 33.04
N VAL A 65 16.05 8.74 32.57
CA VAL A 65 17.14 8.05 33.29
C VAL A 65 18.34 8.98 33.49
N GLY A 66 18.72 9.74 32.45
CA GLY A 66 19.82 10.72 32.55
C GLY A 66 19.55 11.81 33.58
N ILE A 67 18.34 12.38 33.61
CA ILE A 67 17.93 13.37 34.61
C ILE A 67 17.91 12.76 36.01
N PHE A 68 17.40 11.54 36.15
CA PHE A 68 17.35 10.84 37.44
C PHE A 68 18.77 10.62 38.01
N GLU A 69 19.68 10.05 37.22
CA GLU A 69 21.07 9.85 37.64
C GLU A 69 21.80 11.16 37.93
N LEU A 70 21.55 12.21 37.13
CA LEU A 70 22.11 13.54 37.40
C LEU A 70 21.57 14.14 38.70
N SER A 71 20.29 13.95 39.01
CA SER A 71 19.69 14.41 40.26
C SER A 71 20.27 13.68 41.48
N ARG A 72 20.50 12.37 41.34
CA ARG A 72 21.14 11.53 42.36
C ARG A 72 22.58 11.98 42.59
N PHE A 73 23.33 12.16 41.52
CA PHE A 73 24.71 12.68 41.57
C PHE A 73 24.76 14.06 42.24
N ASN A 74 23.88 14.99 41.85
CA ASN A 74 23.83 16.33 42.45
C ASN A 74 23.50 16.29 43.95
N THR A 75 22.61 15.37 44.36
CA THR A 75 22.27 15.19 45.78
C THR A 75 23.44 14.61 46.57
N GLN A 76 24.13 13.62 46.02
CA GLN A 76 25.34 13.03 46.61
C GLN A 76 26.44 14.08 46.74
N LEU A 77 26.72 14.82 45.66
CA LEU A 77 27.73 15.86 45.62
C LEU A 77 27.45 16.97 46.66
N ARG A 78 26.18 17.35 46.86
CA ARG A 78 25.82 18.31 47.91
C ARG A 78 26.11 17.77 49.30
N ALA A 79 25.82 16.48 49.56
CA ALA A 79 26.12 15.85 50.84
C ALA A 79 27.63 15.80 51.09
N ASP A 80 28.41 15.39 50.07
CA ASP A 80 29.87 15.35 50.14
C ASP A 80 30.45 16.75 50.39
N LEU A 81 29.95 17.79 49.71
CA LEU A 81 30.39 19.17 49.94
C LEU A 81 30.08 19.70 51.35
N VAL A 82 28.98 19.28 51.96
CA VAL A 82 28.66 19.63 53.35
C VAL A 82 29.64 18.95 54.31
N ASP A 83 29.94 17.67 54.07
CA ASP A 83 30.89 16.89 54.86
C ASP A 83 32.31 17.45 54.76
N ILE A 84 32.77 17.78 53.55
CA ILE A 84 34.06 18.45 53.31
C ILE A 84 34.13 19.80 54.03
N ARG A 85 33.06 20.60 53.97
CA ARG A 85 33.01 21.88 54.69
C ARG A 85 33.16 21.68 56.20
N GLN A 86 32.54 20.64 56.77
CA GLN A 86 32.65 20.31 58.19
C GLN A 86 34.06 19.82 58.56
N GLY A 87 34.68 18.99 57.71
CA GLY A 87 36.06 18.54 57.85
C GLY A 87 37.05 19.71 57.87
N ILE A 88 36.95 20.64 56.91
CA ILE A 88 37.75 21.87 56.87
C ILE A 88 37.57 22.72 58.12
N GLY A 89 36.33 22.90 58.60
CA GLY A 89 36.05 23.65 59.82
C GLY A 89 36.75 23.03 61.04
N THR A 90 36.72 21.71 61.15
CA THR A 90 37.39 20.97 62.22
C THR A 90 38.91 21.08 62.12
N LEU A 91 39.48 21.02 60.91
CA LEU A 91 40.91 21.25 60.67
C LEU A 91 41.33 22.66 61.13
N ILE A 92 40.53 23.68 60.81
CA ILE A 92 40.77 25.06 61.23
C ILE A 92 40.80 25.17 62.76
N ASP A 93 39.90 24.49 63.48
CA ASP A 93 39.90 24.49 64.94
C ASP A 93 41.17 23.85 65.53
N ILE A 94 41.58 22.70 65.01
CA ILE A 94 42.82 22.02 65.46
C ILE A 94 44.04 22.90 65.17
N GLN A 95 44.16 23.48 63.97
CA GLN A 95 45.27 24.37 63.64
C GLN A 95 45.25 25.65 64.48
N THR A 96 44.07 26.20 64.76
CA THR A 96 43.92 27.36 65.65
C THR A 96 44.39 27.03 67.07
N ALA A 97 44.05 25.84 67.59
CA ALA A 97 44.56 25.36 68.88
C ALA A 97 46.09 25.22 68.86
N ALA A 98 46.66 24.65 67.80
CA ALA A 98 48.11 24.49 67.65
C ALA A 98 48.85 25.83 67.66
N VAL A 99 48.34 26.81 66.90
CA VAL A 99 48.88 28.18 66.87
C VAL A 99 48.71 28.85 68.24
N ALA A 100 47.55 28.74 68.86
CA ALA A 100 47.28 29.32 70.17
C ALA A 100 48.20 28.75 71.26
N PHE A 101 48.48 27.45 71.24
CA PHE A 101 49.41 26.81 72.17
C PHE A 101 50.85 27.27 71.95
N LYS A 102 51.30 27.40 70.70
CA LYS A 102 52.61 27.98 70.38
C LYS A 102 52.72 29.42 70.91
N THR A 103 51.67 30.22 70.74
CA THR A 103 51.60 31.56 71.33
C THR A 103 51.58 31.52 72.85
N GLN A 104 50.85 30.60 73.48
CA GLN A 104 50.83 30.42 74.94
C GLN A 104 52.24 30.15 75.49
N VAL A 105 52.99 29.22 74.88
CA VAL A 105 54.37 28.92 75.26
C VAL A 105 55.30 30.13 75.02
N GLN A 106 55.00 30.96 74.01
CA GLN A 106 55.73 32.21 73.79
C GLN A 106 55.43 33.25 74.90
N GLU A 107 54.17 33.40 75.32
CA GLU A 107 53.82 34.28 76.43
C GLU A 107 54.42 33.79 77.74
N TRP A 108 54.45 32.47 77.96
CA TRP A 108 55.20 31.87 79.07
C TRP A 108 56.65 32.34 79.09
N LYS A 109 57.36 32.24 77.97
CA LYS A 109 58.74 32.72 77.85
C LYS A 109 58.87 34.23 78.08
N ASN A 110 57.89 35.03 77.63
CA ASN A 110 57.87 36.47 77.89
C ASN A 110 57.74 36.77 79.41
N ILE A 111 56.93 36.01 80.15
CA ILE A 111 56.83 36.12 81.62
C ILE A 111 58.19 35.83 82.26
N LEU A 112 58.88 34.77 81.84
CA LEU A 112 60.19 34.42 82.40
C LEU A 112 61.27 35.48 82.14
N ILE A 113 61.18 36.20 81.02
CA ILE A 113 62.19 37.21 80.64
C ILE A 113 61.86 38.60 81.19
N ARG A 114 60.58 38.98 81.26
CA ARG A 114 60.12 40.35 81.56
C ARG A 114 59.25 40.45 82.82
N GLY A 115 59.03 39.34 83.53
CA GLY A 115 58.09 39.23 84.65
C GLY A 115 58.47 39.96 85.94
N ASN A 116 59.70 40.47 86.06
CA ASN A 116 60.09 41.31 87.19
C ASN A 116 59.39 42.69 87.18
N GLN A 117 58.83 43.11 86.04
CA GLN A 117 58.02 44.33 85.94
C GLN A 117 56.53 43.99 86.10
N GLU A 118 55.86 44.58 87.09
CA GLU A 118 54.46 44.28 87.44
C GLU A 118 53.50 44.38 86.25
N GLN A 119 53.65 45.43 85.43
CA GLN A 119 52.78 45.68 84.28
C GLN A 119 52.98 44.66 83.16
N GLU A 120 54.22 44.27 82.88
CA GLU A 120 54.54 43.27 81.86
C GLU A 120 54.16 41.86 82.33
N PHE A 121 54.39 41.53 83.61
CA PHE A 121 53.94 40.27 84.22
C PHE A 121 52.43 40.10 84.06
N SER A 122 51.64 41.08 84.52
CA SER A 122 50.18 41.05 84.44
C SER A 122 49.67 40.93 83.00
N ARG A 123 50.33 41.62 82.06
CA ARG A 123 49.99 41.58 80.63
C ARG A 123 50.22 40.19 80.03
N TYR A 124 51.40 39.61 80.26
CA TYR A 124 51.76 38.32 79.67
C TYR A 124 51.08 37.15 80.39
N GLU A 125 50.84 37.24 81.70
CA GLU A 125 50.03 36.28 82.44
C GLU A 125 48.59 36.23 81.91
N LYS A 126 47.95 37.40 81.74
CA LYS A 126 46.61 37.47 81.14
C LYS A 126 46.59 36.88 79.73
N ALA A 127 47.57 37.22 78.89
CA ALA A 127 47.68 36.67 77.54
C ALA A 127 47.91 35.15 77.55
N PHE A 128 48.73 34.63 78.47
CA PHE A 128 48.96 33.20 78.66
C PHE A 128 47.66 32.46 79.02
N LEU A 129 46.92 32.96 80.01
CA LEU A 129 45.65 32.34 80.45
C LEU A 129 44.57 32.40 79.36
N GLU A 130 44.51 33.49 78.61
CA GLU A 130 43.58 33.61 77.48
C GLU A 130 43.92 32.59 76.38
N ARG A 131 45.20 32.38 76.08
CA ARG A 131 45.63 31.36 75.10
C ARG A 131 45.37 29.95 75.62
N GLU A 132 45.60 29.67 76.91
CA GLU A 132 45.24 28.39 77.54
C GLU A 132 43.75 28.08 77.30
N LYS A 133 42.89 29.07 77.51
CA LYS A 133 41.44 28.96 77.28
C LYS A 133 41.11 28.70 75.82
N VAL A 134 41.70 29.45 74.89
CA VAL A 134 41.49 29.25 73.44
C VAL A 134 41.89 27.84 73.00
N VAL A 135 43.02 27.32 73.47
CA VAL A 135 43.46 25.94 73.18
C VAL A 135 42.43 24.94 73.68
N GLN A 136 42.01 25.06 74.95
CA GLN A 136 41.00 24.18 75.54
C GLN A 136 39.65 24.23 74.80
N GLU A 137 39.16 25.42 74.46
CA GLU A 137 37.89 25.61 73.75
C GLU A 137 37.93 25.00 72.35
N ARG A 138 39.01 25.25 71.59
CA ARG A 138 39.16 24.74 70.22
C ARG A 138 39.29 23.22 70.20
N LEU A 139 40.13 22.65 71.08
CA LEU A 139 40.27 21.19 71.17
C LEU A 139 38.95 20.51 71.59
N LYS A 140 38.19 21.10 72.52
CA LYS A 140 36.86 20.58 72.91
C LYS A 140 35.84 20.69 71.79
N THR A 141 35.83 21.80 71.05
CA THR A 141 34.95 21.98 69.89
C THR A 141 35.25 20.93 68.82
N THR A 142 36.53 20.68 68.53
CA THR A 142 36.97 19.58 67.67
C THR A 142 36.49 18.24 68.21
N LEU A 143 36.64 17.97 69.51
CA LEU A 143 36.22 16.70 70.11
C LEU A 143 34.71 16.50 69.93
N ASP A 144 33.91 17.52 70.23
CA ASP A 144 32.46 17.48 70.08
C ASP A 144 32.02 17.26 68.63
N ALA A 145 32.69 17.89 67.66
CA ALA A 145 32.44 17.69 66.23
C ALA A 145 32.75 16.25 65.77
N LEU A 146 33.68 15.56 66.44
CA LEU A 146 34.13 14.22 66.07
C LEU A 146 33.47 13.09 66.87
N LYS A 147 32.89 13.37 68.05
CA LYS A 147 32.34 12.36 68.97
C LYS A 147 31.35 11.37 68.33
N SER A 148 30.60 11.81 67.33
CA SER A 148 29.61 10.97 66.62
C SER A 148 30.18 10.18 65.46
N ASN A 149 31.47 10.32 65.12
CA ASN A 149 32.09 9.65 63.99
C ASN A 149 32.91 8.42 64.44
N PRO A 150 32.35 7.19 64.33
CA PRO A 150 33.03 5.97 64.79
C PRO A 150 34.32 5.67 64.02
N ALA A 151 34.45 6.13 62.77
CA ALA A 151 35.66 5.95 61.98
C ALA A 151 36.86 6.72 62.55
N LYS A 152 36.61 7.71 63.42
CA LYS A 152 37.64 8.55 64.04
C LYS A 152 37.89 8.22 65.52
N ALA A 153 37.45 7.06 66.02
CA ALA A 153 37.59 6.66 67.42
C ALA A 153 39.01 6.78 67.99
N GLY A 154 40.04 6.40 67.21
CA GLY A 154 41.44 6.55 67.63
C GLY A 154 41.86 8.01 67.81
N LEU A 155 41.42 8.89 66.89
CA LEU A 155 41.70 10.32 66.98
C LEU A 155 40.95 10.99 68.13
N ILE A 156 39.71 10.56 68.39
CA ILE A 156 38.90 11.03 69.53
C ILE A 156 39.63 10.71 70.84
N ALA A 157 40.19 9.51 70.98
CA ALA A 157 40.97 9.14 72.17
C ALA A 157 42.27 9.95 72.31
N ASP A 158 43.01 10.15 71.20
CA ASP A 158 44.21 11.01 71.19
C ASP A 158 43.87 12.46 71.57
N LEU A 159 42.75 12.99 71.09
CA LEU A 159 42.29 14.35 71.36
C LEU A 159 41.81 14.52 72.81
N ASP A 160 41.08 13.56 73.36
CA ASP A 160 40.65 13.58 74.76
C ASP A 160 41.85 13.54 75.71
N LYS A 161 42.82 12.66 75.43
CA LYS A 161 44.09 12.62 76.15
C LYS A 161 44.84 13.96 76.04
N LEU A 162 44.93 14.54 74.84
CA LEU A 162 45.60 15.82 74.63
C LEU A 162 44.96 16.96 75.43
N ILE A 163 43.61 17.00 75.50
CA ILE A 163 42.87 17.98 76.30
C ILE A 163 43.25 17.87 77.78
N GLN A 164 43.34 16.64 78.30
CA GLN A 164 43.74 16.36 79.68
C GLN A 164 45.22 16.70 79.95
N ASP A 165 46.11 16.31 79.04
CA ASP A 165 47.55 16.60 79.11
C ASP A 165 47.79 18.11 79.10
N HIS A 166 47.13 18.85 78.22
CA HIS A 166 47.21 20.31 78.17
C HIS A 166 46.64 20.98 79.44
N ALA A 167 45.54 20.48 80.00
CA ALA A 167 44.99 21.00 81.26
C ALA A 167 45.95 20.79 82.44
N THR A 168 46.60 19.62 82.50
CA THR A 168 47.61 19.28 83.50
C THR A 168 48.85 20.17 83.35
N LEU A 169 49.27 20.42 82.11
CA LEU A 169 50.37 21.33 81.80
C LEU A 169 50.05 22.77 82.24
N GLY A 170 48.84 23.26 81.93
CA GLY A 170 48.37 24.57 82.37
C GLY A 170 48.36 24.71 83.90
N ALA A 171 47.87 23.70 84.62
CA ALA A 171 47.93 23.66 86.09
C ALA A 171 49.38 23.69 86.63
N THR A 172 50.29 22.97 85.97
CA THR A 172 51.72 22.97 86.33
C THR A 172 52.36 24.34 86.13
N TYR A 173 52.06 25.02 85.01
CA TYR A 173 52.53 26.37 84.76
C TYR A 173 51.99 27.38 85.78
N LYS A 174 50.70 27.31 86.11
CA LYS A 174 50.08 28.18 87.13
C LYS A 174 50.69 27.95 88.52
N ALA A 175 50.94 26.71 88.91
CA ALA A 175 51.62 26.40 90.17
C ALA A 175 53.04 26.96 90.21
N ALA A 176 53.78 26.88 89.09
CA ALA A 176 55.13 27.43 88.98
C ALA A 176 55.12 28.97 89.02
N LEU A 177 54.13 29.64 88.41
CA LEU A 177 53.95 31.10 88.53
C LEU A 177 53.65 31.56 89.95
N GLY A 178 52.95 30.74 90.75
CA GLY A 178 52.73 31.04 92.18
C GLY A 178 54.02 31.15 92.99
N SER A 179 55.14 30.60 92.50
CA SER A 179 56.47 30.71 93.09
C SER A 179 57.35 31.80 92.47
N PHE A 180 56.81 32.62 91.54
CA PHE A 180 57.56 33.67 90.86
C PHE A 180 57.74 34.89 91.77
N ASP A 181 58.96 35.08 92.28
CA ASP A 181 59.33 36.27 93.06
C ASP A 181 59.77 37.41 92.13
N LYS A 182 58.92 38.43 91.97
CA LYS A 182 59.20 39.58 91.10
C LYS A 182 60.43 40.39 91.55
N SER A 183 60.83 40.29 92.82
CA SER A 183 62.00 40.98 93.37
C SER A 183 63.33 40.25 93.08
N ASP A 184 63.28 38.97 92.71
CA ASP A 184 64.45 38.15 92.39
C ASP A 184 64.78 38.23 90.88
N PRO A 185 65.94 38.80 90.48
CA PRO A 185 66.36 38.86 89.08
C PRO A 185 66.52 37.50 88.39
N GLU A 186 66.64 36.41 89.14
CA GLU A 186 66.74 35.04 88.61
C GLU A 186 65.44 34.23 88.74
N ALA A 187 64.34 34.83 89.18
CA ALA A 187 63.05 34.16 89.33
C ALA A 187 62.60 33.43 88.06
N GLY A 188 62.77 34.05 86.89
CA GLY A 188 62.48 33.44 85.60
C GLY A 188 63.26 32.15 85.34
N LYS A 189 64.56 32.09 85.71
CA LYS A 189 65.35 30.86 85.54
C LYS A 189 64.90 29.76 86.50
N LYS A 190 64.59 30.10 87.75
CA LYS A 190 64.12 29.15 88.77
C LYS A 190 62.79 28.52 88.35
N VAL A 191 61.86 29.34 87.88
CA VAL A 191 60.55 28.90 87.40
C VAL A 191 60.68 28.09 86.09
N ASP A 192 61.57 28.46 85.17
CA ASP A 192 61.85 27.67 83.96
C ASP A 192 62.36 26.26 84.28
N VAL A 193 63.30 26.12 85.22
CA VAL A 193 63.86 24.82 85.62
C VAL A 193 62.77 23.88 86.15
N ALA A 194 61.76 24.40 86.86
CA ALA A 194 60.67 23.60 87.42
C ALA A 194 59.76 22.98 86.34
N VAL A 195 59.64 23.62 85.18
CA VAL A 195 58.70 23.22 84.10
C VAL A 195 59.40 22.88 82.79
N LYS A 196 60.74 22.81 82.78
CA LYS A 196 61.56 22.63 81.59
C LYS A 196 61.15 21.38 80.82
N GLY A 197 60.77 21.58 79.55
CA GLY A 197 60.40 20.50 78.63
C GLY A 197 59.03 19.86 78.90
N ARG A 198 58.25 20.36 79.86
CA ARG A 198 56.89 19.86 80.14
C ARG A 198 55.93 20.12 78.96
N ASP A 199 56.18 21.12 78.14
CA ASP A 199 55.42 21.45 76.93
C ASP A 199 55.65 20.50 75.74
N ARG A 200 56.73 19.71 75.75
CA ARG A 200 57.08 18.82 74.63
C ARG A 200 56.01 17.79 74.35
N ALA A 201 55.50 17.13 75.39
CA ALA A 201 54.46 16.11 75.23
C ALA A 201 53.18 16.68 74.62
N THR A 202 52.76 17.88 75.05
CA THR A 202 51.60 18.57 74.47
C THR A 202 51.87 19.05 73.04
N THR A 203 53.08 19.53 72.75
CA THR A 203 53.49 19.92 71.38
C THR A 203 53.42 18.74 70.42
N GLU A 204 54.00 17.60 70.81
CA GLU A 204 53.98 16.36 70.04
C GLU A 204 52.56 15.80 69.90
N GLY A 205 51.75 15.87 70.97
CA GLY A 205 50.35 15.47 70.94
C GLY A 205 49.52 16.29 69.96
N ILE A 206 49.65 17.62 69.98
CA ILE A 206 48.99 18.52 69.00
C ILE A 206 49.45 18.19 67.59
N ALA A 207 50.76 18.05 67.37
CA ALA A 207 51.31 17.74 66.04
C ALA A 207 50.81 16.39 65.51
N LYS A 208 50.71 15.38 66.38
CA LYS A 208 50.15 14.07 66.06
C LYS A 208 48.68 14.17 65.66
N VAL A 209 47.87 14.90 66.42
CA VAL A 209 46.43 15.11 66.13
C VAL A 209 46.25 15.84 64.80
N VAL A 210 47.01 16.91 64.56
CA VAL A 210 47.00 17.64 63.27
C VAL A 210 47.33 16.70 62.12
N ALA A 211 48.48 16.02 62.18
CA ALA A 211 48.92 15.15 61.09
C ALA A 211 47.97 13.97 60.82
N THR A 212 47.42 13.39 61.89
CA THR A 212 46.46 12.27 61.77
C THR A 212 45.14 12.74 61.18
N PHE A 213 44.64 13.92 61.58
CA PHE A 213 43.42 14.49 61.03
C PHE A 213 43.60 14.92 59.57
N GLU A 214 44.69 15.61 59.23
CA GLU A 214 45.01 16.00 57.86
C GLU A 214 45.08 14.79 56.94
N LYS A 215 45.78 13.73 57.36
CA LYS A 215 45.83 12.48 56.60
C LYS A 215 44.45 11.85 56.44
N SER A 216 43.67 11.78 57.52
CA SER A 216 42.32 11.21 57.47
C SER A 216 41.39 11.98 56.53
N GLU A 217 41.48 13.31 56.46
CA GLU A 217 40.68 14.13 55.54
C GLU A 217 41.13 13.97 54.09
N ILE A 218 42.45 13.87 53.84
CA ILE A 218 42.99 13.60 52.50
C ILE A 218 42.52 12.22 52.00
N ASP A 219 42.68 11.18 52.81
CA ASP A 219 42.26 9.81 52.45
C ASP A 219 40.74 9.77 52.19
N HIS A 220 39.95 10.48 53.00
CA HIS A 220 38.50 10.59 52.83
C HIS A 220 38.10 11.28 51.53
N LEU A 221 38.75 12.40 51.20
CA LEU A 221 38.54 13.13 49.94
C LEU A 221 38.89 12.27 48.73
N GLU A 222 39.99 11.52 48.79
CA GLU A 222 40.40 10.61 47.71
C GLU A 222 39.36 9.49 47.50
N HIS A 223 38.87 8.90 48.60
CA HIS A 223 37.80 7.90 48.52
C HIS A 223 36.48 8.46 47.96
N GLN A 224 36.07 9.67 48.35
CA GLN A 224 34.89 10.33 47.78
C GLN A 224 35.06 10.62 46.28
N LEU A 225 36.25 11.05 45.85
CA LEU A 225 36.54 11.30 44.44
C LEU A 225 36.44 10.01 43.61
N ILE A 226 37.07 8.93 44.06
CA ILE A 226 37.02 7.62 43.38
C ILE A 226 35.58 7.09 43.31
N ALA A 227 34.82 7.20 44.40
CA ALA A 227 33.42 6.77 44.43
C ALA A 227 32.55 7.61 43.47
N SER A 228 32.79 8.92 43.40
CA SER A 228 32.13 9.85 42.48
C SER A 228 32.42 9.48 41.03
N GLU A 229 33.69 9.26 40.66
CA GLU A 229 34.09 8.83 39.32
C GLU A 229 33.47 7.48 38.92
N ALA A 230 33.45 6.51 39.85
CA ALA A 230 32.83 5.21 39.63
C ALA A 230 31.31 5.31 39.39
N SER A 231 30.63 6.20 40.11
CA SER A 231 29.20 6.46 39.94
C SER A 231 28.90 7.06 38.55
N LEU A 232 29.69 8.06 38.11
CA LEU A 232 29.57 8.67 36.79
C LEU A 232 29.87 7.67 35.66
N ALA A 233 30.91 6.85 35.81
CA ALA A 233 31.25 5.81 34.85
C ALA A 233 30.14 4.77 34.71
N SER A 234 29.50 4.38 35.82
CA SER A 234 28.39 3.43 35.83
C SER A 234 27.14 4.02 35.17
N ALA A 235 26.78 5.26 35.50
CA ALA A 235 25.67 5.99 34.87
C ALA A 235 25.89 6.15 33.34
N ARG A 236 27.11 6.51 32.93
CA ARG A 236 27.47 6.62 31.51
C ARG A 236 27.35 5.28 30.77
N LYS A 237 27.83 4.19 31.36
CA LYS A 237 27.71 2.84 30.77
C LYS A 237 26.24 2.44 30.60
N LEU A 238 25.40 2.70 31.61
CA LEU A 238 23.97 2.43 31.55
C LEU A 238 23.28 3.24 30.44
N LEU A 239 23.57 4.54 30.31
CA LEU A 239 23.04 5.38 29.23
C LEU A 239 23.48 4.89 27.84
N ILE A 240 24.76 4.54 27.67
CA ILE A 240 25.27 3.98 26.40
C ILE A 240 24.57 2.65 26.06
N ALA A 241 24.39 1.77 27.05
CA ALA A 241 23.69 0.50 26.86
C ALA A 241 22.23 0.71 26.44
N LEU A 242 21.51 1.63 27.08
CA LEU A 242 20.13 1.97 26.72
C LEU A 242 20.03 2.54 25.30
N MET A 243 20.94 3.45 24.92
CA MET A 243 21.00 3.99 23.56
C MET A 243 21.32 2.91 22.51
N ALA A 244 22.25 2.00 22.82
CA ALA A 244 22.60 0.89 21.93
C ALA A 244 21.40 -0.06 21.73
N ILE A 245 20.69 -0.41 22.80
CA ILE A 245 19.47 -1.24 22.74
C ILE A 245 18.40 -0.53 21.92
N ALA A 246 18.16 0.76 22.16
CA ALA A 246 17.20 1.55 21.39
C ALA A 246 17.55 1.60 19.89
N PHE A 247 18.83 1.75 19.57
CA PHE A 247 19.33 1.75 18.19
C PHE A 247 19.13 0.38 17.52
N ILE A 248 19.47 -0.72 18.20
CA ILE A 248 19.30 -2.08 17.68
C ILE A 248 17.81 -2.39 17.47
N LEU A 249 16.95 -2.07 18.43
CA LEU A 249 15.51 -2.30 18.32
C LEU A 249 14.89 -1.48 17.18
N SER A 250 15.24 -0.20 17.08
CA SER A 250 14.78 0.67 15.99
C SER A 250 15.26 0.14 14.63
N GLY A 251 16.54 -0.22 14.53
CA GLY A 251 17.13 -0.80 13.31
C GLY A 251 16.47 -2.13 12.92
N ALA A 252 16.20 -3.01 13.88
CA ALA A 252 15.52 -4.29 13.63
C ALA A 252 14.11 -4.08 13.05
N VAL A 253 13.33 -3.14 13.61
CA VAL A 253 11.99 -2.83 13.09
C VAL A 253 12.06 -2.22 11.69
N VAL A 254 13.04 -1.35 11.41
CA VAL A 254 13.28 -0.82 10.06
C VAL A 254 13.58 -1.95 9.07
N VAL A 255 14.54 -2.82 9.38
CA VAL A 255 14.95 -3.92 8.50
C VAL A 255 13.79 -4.88 8.21
N VAL A 256 13.00 -5.23 9.23
CA VAL A 256 11.81 -6.09 9.05
C VAL A 256 10.77 -5.42 8.16
N THR A 257 10.50 -4.14 8.39
CA THR A 257 9.51 -3.38 7.61
C THR A 257 9.93 -3.25 6.15
N VAL A 258 11.19 -2.89 5.90
CA VAL A 258 11.74 -2.78 4.53
C VAL A 258 11.70 -4.11 3.82
N ARG A 259 12.23 -5.19 4.42
CA ARG A 259 12.23 -6.52 3.79
C ARG A 259 10.83 -6.99 3.43
N GLN A 260 9.84 -6.73 4.27
CA GLN A 260 8.47 -7.13 4.00
C GLN A 260 7.82 -6.31 2.88
N ILE A 261 7.98 -4.98 2.89
CA ILE A 261 7.44 -4.11 1.82
C ILE A 261 8.10 -4.45 0.49
N SER A 262 9.44 -4.58 0.45
CA SER A 262 10.16 -4.96 -0.76
C SER A 262 9.73 -6.33 -1.29
N GLY A 263 9.48 -7.31 -0.43
CA GLY A 263 8.97 -8.62 -0.84
C GLY A 263 7.57 -8.56 -1.46
N GLN A 264 6.64 -7.80 -0.85
CA GLN A 264 5.30 -7.61 -1.41
C GLN A 264 5.33 -6.84 -2.74
N MET A 265 6.18 -5.81 -2.83
CA MET A 265 6.35 -5.03 -4.06
C MET A 265 6.97 -5.87 -5.19
N ALA A 266 7.96 -6.72 -4.87
CA ALA A 266 8.55 -7.64 -5.83
C ALA A 266 7.51 -8.64 -6.37
N SER A 267 6.64 -9.19 -5.52
CA SER A 267 5.58 -10.10 -5.97
C SER A 267 4.59 -9.43 -6.93
N VAL A 268 4.16 -8.19 -6.62
CA VAL A 268 3.30 -7.41 -7.53
C VAL A 268 4.01 -7.17 -8.86
N GLN A 269 5.29 -6.77 -8.82
CA GLN A 269 6.08 -6.49 -10.02
C GLN A 269 6.29 -7.75 -10.88
N GLU A 270 6.69 -8.87 -10.26
CA GLU A 270 6.95 -10.14 -10.92
C GLU A 270 5.68 -10.69 -11.58
N THR A 271 4.56 -10.77 -10.85
CA THR A 271 3.30 -11.28 -11.41
C THR A 271 2.78 -10.37 -12.54
N THR A 272 2.89 -9.05 -12.40
CA THR A 272 2.47 -8.12 -13.46
C THR A 272 3.37 -8.21 -14.69
N ALA A 273 4.68 -8.41 -14.50
CA ALA A 273 5.63 -8.63 -15.59
C ALA A 273 5.34 -9.95 -16.33
N GLU A 274 5.10 -11.04 -15.60
CA GLU A 274 4.71 -12.32 -16.18
C GLU A 274 3.41 -12.22 -16.97
N ILE A 275 2.39 -11.53 -16.46
CA ILE A 275 1.13 -11.29 -17.18
C ILE A 275 1.41 -10.52 -18.48
N ARG A 276 2.27 -9.50 -18.45
CA ARG A 276 2.64 -8.73 -19.64
C ARG A 276 3.35 -9.59 -20.68
N GLU A 277 4.26 -10.47 -20.28
CA GLU A 277 5.04 -11.31 -21.19
C GLU A 277 4.22 -12.47 -21.78
N THR A 278 3.41 -13.11 -20.95
CA THR A 278 2.65 -14.32 -21.35
C THR A 278 1.25 -14.01 -21.87
N LEU A 279 0.73 -12.81 -21.57
CA LEU A 279 -0.68 -12.43 -21.75
C LEU A 279 -1.66 -13.39 -21.04
N ASP A 280 -1.16 -14.18 -20.09
CA ASP A 280 -1.97 -15.07 -19.27
C ASP A 280 -2.71 -14.28 -18.19
N LEU A 281 -3.87 -13.77 -18.58
CA LEU A 281 -4.74 -13.04 -17.67
C LEU A 281 -5.29 -13.91 -16.55
N SER A 282 -5.09 -15.24 -16.51
CA SER A 282 -5.56 -16.10 -15.42
C SER A 282 -4.75 -15.97 -14.13
N ARG A 283 -3.54 -15.41 -14.22
CA ARG A 283 -2.67 -15.16 -13.07
C ARG A 283 -3.25 -14.08 -12.15
N ARG A 284 -3.03 -14.25 -10.85
CA ARG A 284 -3.47 -13.31 -9.80
C ARG A 284 -2.33 -13.07 -8.83
N ILE A 285 -2.21 -11.83 -8.36
CA ILE A 285 -1.24 -11.46 -7.34
C ILE A 285 -1.71 -12.04 -6.01
N PRO A 286 -0.85 -12.77 -5.26
CA PRO A 286 -1.23 -13.31 -3.96
C PRO A 286 -1.53 -12.20 -2.96
N ILE A 287 -2.75 -12.19 -2.42
CA ILE A 287 -3.17 -11.22 -1.41
C ILE A 287 -2.82 -11.77 -0.04
N SER A 288 -1.96 -11.08 0.72
CA SER A 288 -1.58 -11.47 2.08
C SER A 288 -1.68 -10.29 3.05
N GLY A 289 -2.49 -10.48 4.09
CA GLY A 289 -2.72 -9.48 5.13
C GLY A 289 -3.71 -8.39 4.73
N LYS A 290 -3.74 -7.30 5.50
CA LYS A 290 -4.63 -6.14 5.32
C LYS A 290 -3.85 -4.85 5.05
N SER A 291 -2.62 -4.97 4.54
CA SER A 291 -1.76 -3.81 4.25
C SER A 291 -2.25 -3.04 3.02
N GLU A 292 -1.74 -1.82 2.86
CA GLU A 292 -1.95 -0.99 1.68
C GLU A 292 -1.48 -1.70 0.41
N MET A 293 -0.42 -2.52 0.49
CA MET A 293 0.03 -3.36 -0.63
C MET A 293 -0.96 -4.48 -0.96
N ALA A 294 -1.62 -5.07 0.05
CA ALA A 294 -2.68 -6.05 -0.18
C ALA A 294 -3.89 -5.42 -0.89
N GLN A 295 -4.21 -4.16 -0.59
CA GLN A 295 -5.24 -3.40 -1.31
C GLN A 295 -4.83 -3.14 -2.77
N VAL A 296 -3.57 -2.74 -3.03
CA VAL A 296 -3.06 -2.59 -4.40
C VAL A 296 -3.16 -3.91 -5.18
N ALA A 297 -2.71 -5.02 -4.59
CA ALA A 297 -2.83 -6.34 -5.20
C ALA A 297 -4.29 -6.72 -5.51
N SER A 298 -5.22 -6.42 -4.59
CA SER A 298 -6.66 -6.64 -4.80
C SER A 298 -7.20 -5.82 -5.97
N SER A 299 -6.86 -4.54 -6.06
CA SER A 299 -7.31 -3.66 -7.15
C SER A 299 -6.78 -4.13 -8.51
N VAL A 300 -5.52 -4.56 -8.58
CA VAL A 300 -4.95 -5.14 -9.81
C VAL A 300 -5.67 -6.43 -10.19
N ASN A 301 -5.96 -7.32 -9.23
CA ASN A 301 -6.72 -8.54 -9.50
C ASN A 301 -8.13 -8.24 -10.02
N SER A 302 -8.83 -7.25 -9.45
CA SER A 302 -10.15 -6.82 -9.93
C SER A 302 -10.08 -6.25 -11.36
N LEU A 303 -9.05 -5.46 -11.69
CA LEU A 303 -8.82 -5.00 -13.04
C LEU A 303 -8.60 -6.16 -14.03
N LEU A 304 -7.86 -7.20 -13.62
CA LEU A 304 -7.67 -8.41 -14.43
C LEU A 304 -8.98 -9.19 -14.64
N ASP A 305 -9.85 -9.25 -13.64
CA ASP A 305 -11.19 -9.86 -13.75
C ASP A 305 -12.05 -9.13 -14.80
N GLU A 306 -12.06 -7.80 -14.76
CA GLU A 306 -12.77 -6.97 -15.74
C GLU A 306 -12.18 -7.16 -17.15
N PHE A 307 -10.85 -7.20 -17.27
CA PHE A 307 -10.19 -7.39 -18.55
C PHE A 307 -10.50 -8.77 -19.16
N GLN A 308 -10.50 -9.83 -18.35
CA GLN A 308 -10.95 -11.15 -18.79
C GLN A 308 -12.41 -11.14 -19.28
N ALA A 309 -13.30 -10.42 -18.59
CA ALA A 309 -14.70 -10.33 -18.99
C ALA A 309 -14.86 -9.63 -20.35
N VAL A 310 -14.05 -8.59 -20.62
CA VAL A 310 -14.03 -7.91 -21.92
C VAL A 310 -13.52 -8.85 -23.02
N VAL A 311 -12.42 -9.58 -22.77
CA VAL A 311 -11.88 -10.55 -23.74
C VAL A 311 -12.89 -11.65 -24.06
N ARG A 312 -13.62 -12.16 -23.05
CA ARG A 312 -14.69 -13.15 -23.27
C ARG A 312 -15.82 -12.60 -24.16
N ARG A 313 -16.31 -11.39 -23.86
CA ARG A 313 -17.34 -10.74 -24.70
C ARG A 313 -16.87 -10.52 -26.13
N MET A 314 -15.60 -10.16 -26.33
CA MET A 314 -15.02 -10.00 -27.66
C MET A 314 -14.98 -11.32 -28.42
N ARG A 315 -14.58 -12.42 -27.76
CA ARG A 315 -14.62 -13.77 -28.34
C ARG A 315 -16.04 -14.17 -28.74
N ASP A 316 -17.01 -14.01 -27.85
CA ASP A 316 -18.39 -14.39 -28.11
C ASP A 316 -19.00 -13.54 -29.24
N THR A 317 -18.64 -12.24 -29.33
CA THR A 317 -19.00 -11.39 -30.47
C THR A 317 -18.37 -11.88 -31.76
N GLY A 318 -17.11 -12.31 -31.72
CA GLY A 318 -16.42 -12.94 -32.85
C GLY A 318 -17.14 -14.20 -33.34
N ASP A 319 -17.56 -15.07 -32.41
CA ASP A 319 -18.32 -16.28 -32.72
C ASP A 319 -19.69 -15.95 -33.35
N HIS A 320 -20.38 -14.91 -32.85
CA HIS A 320 -21.63 -14.41 -33.46
C HIS A 320 -21.41 -13.90 -34.90
N VAL A 321 -20.35 -13.14 -35.14
CA VAL A 321 -20.01 -12.64 -36.49
C VAL A 321 -19.69 -13.80 -37.43
N ALA A 322 -18.93 -14.80 -36.97
CA ALA A 322 -18.62 -15.99 -37.73
C ALA A 322 -19.90 -16.78 -38.10
N GLY A 323 -20.80 -16.98 -37.12
CA GLY A 323 -22.08 -17.63 -37.35
C GLY A 323 -22.97 -16.87 -38.34
N ALA A 324 -23.07 -15.54 -38.20
CA ALA A 324 -23.81 -14.69 -39.14
C ALA A 324 -23.24 -14.76 -40.57
N SER A 325 -21.90 -14.83 -40.69
CA SER A 325 -21.23 -14.96 -41.98
C SER A 325 -21.55 -16.30 -42.67
N VAL A 326 -21.62 -17.40 -41.91
CA VAL A 326 -22.04 -18.71 -42.42
C VAL A 326 -23.49 -18.68 -42.90
N ALA A 327 -24.40 -18.10 -42.11
CA ALA A 327 -25.81 -17.98 -42.48
C ALA A 327 -26.00 -17.09 -43.73
N LEU A 328 -25.21 -16.03 -43.86
CA LEU A 328 -25.20 -15.18 -45.06
C LEU A 328 -24.72 -15.98 -46.29
N ALA A 329 -23.64 -16.76 -46.17
CA ALA A 329 -23.15 -17.60 -47.26
C ALA A 329 -24.21 -18.62 -47.73
N GLN A 330 -24.94 -19.24 -46.79
CA GLN A 330 -26.06 -20.13 -47.12
C GLN A 330 -27.19 -19.40 -47.84
N SER A 331 -27.55 -18.19 -47.37
CA SER A 331 -28.58 -17.36 -47.99
C SER A 331 -28.22 -16.95 -49.42
N VAL A 332 -26.94 -16.61 -49.66
CA VAL A 332 -26.41 -16.34 -51.00
C VAL A 332 -26.48 -17.59 -51.89
N GLY A 333 -26.20 -18.77 -51.35
CA GLY A 333 -26.38 -20.04 -52.06
C GLY A 333 -27.83 -20.30 -52.47
N HIS A 334 -28.79 -20.06 -51.58
CA HIS A 334 -30.22 -20.13 -51.91
C HIS A 334 -30.63 -19.11 -52.96
N LEU A 335 -30.13 -17.87 -52.86
CA LEU A 335 -30.39 -16.81 -53.83
C LEU A 335 -29.85 -17.17 -55.22
N ALA A 336 -28.68 -17.79 -55.31
CA ALA A 336 -28.12 -18.26 -56.57
C ALA A 336 -29.00 -19.36 -57.20
N ALA A 337 -29.48 -20.31 -56.41
CA ALA A 337 -30.39 -21.36 -56.89
C ALA A 337 -31.74 -20.78 -57.36
N ALA A 338 -32.33 -19.84 -56.60
CA ALA A 338 -33.57 -19.17 -56.97
C ALA A 338 -33.40 -18.33 -58.25
N THR A 339 -32.28 -17.63 -58.40
CA THR A 339 -31.93 -16.91 -59.64
C THR A 339 -31.83 -17.87 -60.82
N GLY A 340 -31.25 -19.06 -60.63
CA GLY A 340 -31.23 -20.12 -61.65
C GLY A 340 -32.64 -20.52 -62.11
N GLN A 341 -33.55 -20.81 -61.18
CA GLN A 341 -34.94 -21.12 -61.50
C GLN A 341 -35.68 -19.96 -62.19
N GLN A 342 -35.41 -18.72 -61.78
CA GLN A 342 -35.99 -17.53 -62.40
C GLN A 342 -35.52 -17.36 -63.85
N ASN A 343 -34.25 -17.65 -64.14
CA ASN A 343 -33.72 -17.64 -65.50
C ASN A 343 -34.42 -18.69 -66.37
N ASP A 344 -34.60 -19.91 -65.86
CA ASP A 344 -35.30 -20.98 -66.58
C ASP A 344 -36.76 -20.61 -66.87
N ALA A 345 -37.46 -20.06 -65.86
CA ALA A 345 -38.83 -19.57 -66.02
C ALA A 345 -38.92 -18.44 -67.05
N THR A 346 -37.96 -17.51 -67.05
CA THR A 346 -37.89 -16.41 -68.02
C THR A 346 -37.66 -16.95 -69.44
N SER A 347 -36.81 -17.96 -69.60
CA SER A 347 -36.58 -18.64 -70.89
C SER A 347 -37.86 -19.32 -71.40
N SER A 348 -38.59 -20.01 -70.51
CA SER A 348 -39.88 -20.63 -70.85
C SER A 348 -40.95 -19.59 -71.22
N ILE A 349 -41.00 -18.45 -70.52
CA ILE A 349 -41.89 -17.33 -70.88
C ILE A 349 -41.53 -16.80 -72.27
N ALA A 350 -40.24 -16.59 -72.57
CA ALA A 350 -39.81 -16.13 -73.88
C ALA A 350 -40.26 -17.10 -74.99
N ALA A 351 -40.10 -18.40 -74.80
CA ALA A 351 -40.60 -19.42 -75.73
C ALA A 351 -42.13 -19.36 -75.89
N THR A 352 -42.87 -19.18 -74.79
CA THR A 352 -44.33 -19.03 -74.84
C THR A 352 -44.76 -17.77 -75.59
N VAL A 353 -44.02 -16.66 -75.43
CA VAL A 353 -44.24 -15.42 -76.18
C VAL A 353 -43.98 -15.61 -77.68
N GLU A 354 -42.94 -16.37 -78.05
CA GLU A 354 -42.68 -16.77 -79.44
C GLU A 354 -43.87 -17.54 -80.02
N GLU A 355 -44.37 -18.57 -79.30
CA GLU A 355 -45.54 -19.35 -79.71
C GLU A 355 -46.81 -18.47 -79.83
N MET A 356 -47.04 -17.56 -78.88
CA MET A 356 -48.15 -16.61 -78.96
C MET A 356 -48.04 -15.70 -80.18
N SER A 357 -46.83 -15.22 -80.53
CA SER A 357 -46.59 -14.38 -81.70
C SER A 357 -46.94 -15.13 -83.00
N VAL A 358 -46.55 -16.40 -83.09
CA VAL A 358 -46.93 -17.29 -84.22
C VAL A 358 -48.45 -17.48 -84.25
N SER A 359 -49.09 -17.74 -83.11
CA SER A 359 -50.54 -17.91 -83.02
C SER A 359 -51.30 -16.64 -83.46
N ILE A 360 -50.87 -15.46 -83.02
CA ILE A 360 -51.44 -14.17 -83.43
C ILE A 360 -51.32 -13.99 -84.95
N THR A 361 -50.17 -14.35 -85.53
CA THR A 361 -49.97 -14.30 -86.98
C THR A 361 -50.95 -15.23 -87.71
N HIS A 362 -51.13 -16.45 -87.21
CA HIS A 362 -52.09 -17.41 -87.78
C HIS A 362 -53.54 -16.93 -87.64
N VAL A 363 -53.92 -16.30 -86.51
CA VAL A 363 -55.25 -15.70 -86.31
C VAL A 363 -55.47 -14.52 -87.26
N ALA A 364 -54.46 -13.68 -87.49
CA ALA A 364 -54.53 -12.59 -88.44
C ALA A 364 -54.73 -13.10 -89.88
N ASP A 365 -53.99 -14.12 -90.29
CA ASP A 365 -54.12 -14.74 -91.61
C ASP A 365 -55.48 -15.41 -91.81
N SER A 366 -55.96 -16.11 -90.78
CA SER A 366 -57.32 -16.69 -90.77
C SER A 366 -58.40 -15.60 -90.87
N SER A 367 -58.21 -14.46 -90.20
CA SER A 367 -59.13 -13.34 -90.25
C SER A 367 -59.13 -12.66 -91.64
N ALA A 368 -57.97 -12.51 -92.27
CA ALA A 368 -57.83 -12.00 -93.63
C ALA A 368 -58.50 -12.94 -94.64
N THR A 369 -58.31 -14.26 -94.49
CA THR A 369 -58.98 -15.28 -95.32
C THR A 369 -60.50 -15.21 -95.15
N ALA A 370 -61.00 -15.10 -93.91
CA ALA A 370 -62.43 -14.95 -93.63
C ALA A 370 -63.00 -13.66 -94.25
N GLN A 371 -62.26 -12.55 -94.19
CA GLN A 371 -62.63 -11.29 -94.84
C GLN A 371 -62.77 -11.45 -96.36
N GLU A 372 -61.82 -12.14 -97.02
CA GLU A 372 -61.87 -12.37 -98.46
C GLU A 372 -63.07 -13.25 -98.85
N ILE A 373 -63.33 -14.33 -98.12
CA ILE A 373 -64.50 -15.19 -98.32
C ILE A 373 -65.81 -14.40 -98.15
N ALA A 374 -65.88 -13.52 -97.14
CA ALA A 374 -67.04 -12.65 -96.93
C ALA A 374 -67.21 -11.66 -98.09
N ARG A 375 -66.12 -11.08 -98.61
CA ARG A 375 -66.12 -10.20 -99.80
C ARG A 375 -66.62 -10.94 -101.05
N GLN A 376 -66.16 -12.17 -101.26
CA GLN A 376 -66.57 -13.00 -102.37
C GLN A 376 -68.05 -13.39 -102.25
N SER A 377 -68.50 -13.77 -101.06
CA SER A 377 -69.91 -14.08 -100.77
C SER A 377 -70.82 -12.88 -101.05
N LEU A 378 -70.39 -11.66 -100.66
CA LEU A 378 -71.09 -10.42 -100.98
C LEU A 378 -71.17 -10.19 -102.49
N ALA A 379 -70.07 -10.39 -103.23
CA ALA A 379 -70.06 -10.25 -104.68
C ALA A 379 -71.02 -11.25 -105.37
N THR A 380 -71.03 -12.51 -104.92
CA THR A 380 -71.97 -13.53 -105.39
C THR A 380 -73.41 -13.17 -105.06
N ALA A 381 -73.69 -12.66 -103.86
CA ALA A 381 -75.03 -12.22 -103.47
C ALA A 381 -75.52 -11.03 -104.33
N VAL A 382 -74.66 -10.05 -104.64
CA VAL A 382 -74.99 -8.94 -105.54
C VAL A 382 -75.29 -9.43 -106.96
N SER A 383 -74.46 -10.34 -107.49
CA SER A 383 -74.70 -10.96 -108.80
C SER A 383 -76.02 -11.75 -108.83
N GLY A 384 -76.29 -12.55 -107.79
CA GLY A 384 -77.57 -13.24 -107.63
C GLY A 384 -78.76 -12.29 -107.55
N GLY A 385 -78.60 -11.14 -106.88
CA GLY A 385 -79.59 -10.07 -106.84
C GLY A 385 -79.92 -9.52 -108.24
N GLN A 386 -78.90 -9.28 -109.09
CA GLN A 386 -79.10 -8.83 -110.47
C GLN A 386 -79.83 -9.88 -111.34
N VAL A 387 -79.55 -11.16 -111.12
CA VAL A 387 -80.26 -12.25 -111.82
C VAL A 387 -81.74 -12.28 -111.42
N ILE A 388 -82.03 -12.13 -110.12
CA ILE A 388 -83.42 -12.03 -109.62
C ILE A 388 -84.12 -10.81 -110.23
N GLU A 389 -83.48 -9.65 -110.23
CA GLU A 389 -84.04 -8.42 -110.82
C GLU A 389 -84.36 -8.61 -112.31
N LYS A 390 -83.46 -9.23 -113.08
CA LYS A 390 -83.71 -9.59 -114.47
C LYS A 390 -84.88 -10.57 -114.62
N THR A 391 -84.95 -11.58 -113.77
CA THR A 391 -86.05 -12.56 -113.78
C THR A 391 -87.40 -11.88 -113.51
N VAL A 392 -87.44 -10.90 -112.59
CA VAL A 392 -88.65 -10.10 -112.33
C VAL A 392 -89.05 -9.29 -113.57
N CYS A 393 -88.10 -8.63 -114.24
CA CYS A 393 -88.36 -7.94 -115.51
C CYS A 393 -88.92 -8.88 -116.58
N ASP A 394 -88.31 -10.06 -116.76
CA ASP A 394 -88.76 -11.06 -117.72
C ASP A 394 -90.18 -11.58 -117.38
N MET A 395 -90.51 -11.75 -116.10
CA MET A 395 -91.85 -12.09 -115.63
C MET A 395 -92.89 -11.01 -115.97
N VAL A 396 -92.55 -9.73 -115.81
CA VAL A 396 -93.44 -8.61 -116.18
C VAL A 396 -93.69 -8.61 -117.70
N ALA A 397 -92.63 -8.74 -118.50
CA ALA A 397 -92.75 -8.83 -119.96
C ALA A 397 -93.58 -10.05 -120.41
N MET A 398 -93.44 -11.18 -119.70
CA MET A 398 -94.23 -12.38 -119.94
C MET A 398 -95.71 -12.15 -119.62
N ALA A 399 -96.03 -11.47 -118.52
CA ALA A 399 -97.40 -11.11 -118.17
C ALA A 399 -98.05 -10.21 -119.24
N GLU A 400 -97.32 -9.22 -119.77
CA GLU A 400 -97.77 -8.40 -120.90
C GLU A 400 -98.04 -9.22 -122.16
N THR A 401 -97.14 -10.18 -122.46
CA THR A 401 -97.29 -11.07 -123.62
C THR A 401 -98.53 -11.96 -123.50
N VAL A 402 -98.79 -12.52 -122.30
CA VAL A 402 -99.99 -13.32 -122.00
C VAL A 402 -101.27 -12.47 -122.13
N GLN A 403 -101.23 -11.21 -121.68
CA GLN A 403 -102.35 -10.27 -121.83
C GLN A 403 -102.64 -9.98 -123.31
N SER A 404 -101.60 -9.76 -124.12
CA SER A 404 -101.73 -9.54 -125.56
C SER A 404 -102.28 -10.77 -126.31
N ALA A 405 -101.83 -11.97 -125.93
CA ALA A 405 -102.35 -13.23 -126.46
C ALA A 405 -103.84 -13.42 -126.13
N SER A 406 -104.28 -13.08 -124.91
CA SER A 406 -105.70 -13.11 -124.53
C SER A 406 -106.55 -12.16 -125.38
N HIS A 407 -106.06 -10.95 -125.66
CA HIS A 407 -106.74 -9.99 -126.54
C HIS A 407 -106.90 -10.53 -127.98
N THR A 408 -105.88 -11.23 -128.47
CA THR A 408 -105.90 -11.85 -129.80
C THR A 408 -106.90 -13.00 -129.88
N LEU A 409 -106.98 -13.82 -128.82
CA LEU A 409 -107.97 -14.90 -128.70
C LEU A 409 -109.41 -14.37 -128.64
N GLU A 410 -109.64 -13.27 -127.93
CA GLU A 410 -110.96 -12.61 -127.89
C GLU A 410 -111.35 -12.05 -129.28
N GLY A 411 -110.38 -11.50 -130.02
CA GLY A 411 -110.55 -11.08 -131.41
C GLY A 411 -110.86 -12.25 -132.36
N LEU A 412 -110.24 -13.41 -132.14
CA LEU A 412 -110.52 -14.63 -132.90
C LEU A 412 -111.95 -15.14 -132.64
N GLY A 413 -112.39 -15.15 -131.38
CA GLY A 413 -113.76 -15.54 -131.00
C GLY A 413 -114.83 -14.74 -131.74
N LYS A 414 -114.67 -13.41 -131.83
CA LYS A 414 -115.59 -12.55 -132.60
C LYS A 414 -115.63 -12.87 -134.10
N ARG A 415 -114.51 -13.26 -134.69
CA ARG A 415 -114.46 -13.67 -136.10
C ARG A 415 -115.10 -15.03 -136.34
N THR A 416 -114.99 -15.96 -135.38
CA THR A 416 -115.66 -17.26 -135.44
C THR A 416 -117.18 -17.12 -135.37
N ASP A 417 -117.71 -16.19 -134.55
CA ASP A 417 -119.15 -15.88 -134.51
C ASP A 417 -119.66 -15.29 -135.85
N GLN A 418 -118.87 -14.42 -136.50
CA GLN A 418 -119.19 -13.91 -137.84
C GLN A 418 -119.24 -15.02 -138.89
N ILE A 419 -118.33 -16.00 -138.81
CA ILE A 419 -118.34 -17.17 -139.70
C ILE A 419 -119.61 -17.99 -139.46
N GLY A 420 -120.00 -18.21 -138.19
CA GLY A 420 -121.26 -18.89 -137.84
C GLY A 420 -122.47 -18.24 -138.52
N SER A 421 -122.62 -16.92 -138.38
CA SER A 421 -123.66 -16.14 -139.05
C SER A 421 -123.64 -16.27 -140.58
N THR A 422 -122.45 -16.32 -141.19
CA THR A 422 -122.32 -16.51 -142.64
C THR A 422 -122.75 -17.92 -143.07
N THR A 423 -122.49 -18.92 -142.22
CA THR A 423 -122.86 -20.31 -142.49
C THR A 423 -124.38 -20.52 -142.40
N ASP A 424 -125.05 -19.80 -141.49
CA ASP A 424 -126.52 -19.78 -141.39
C ASP A 424 -127.16 -19.18 -142.65
N VAL A 425 -126.60 -18.08 -143.19
CA VAL A 425 -127.05 -17.49 -144.47
C VAL A 425 -126.84 -18.45 -145.66
N ILE A 426 -125.72 -19.19 -145.69
CA ILE A 426 -125.47 -20.19 -146.73
C ILE A 426 -126.48 -21.35 -146.64
N LYS A 427 -126.84 -21.77 -145.42
CA LYS A 427 -127.88 -22.79 -145.19
C LYS A 427 -129.25 -22.30 -145.69
N GLU A 428 -129.57 -21.03 -145.46
CA GLU A 428 -130.82 -20.39 -145.90
C GLU A 428 -130.91 -20.26 -147.45
N ILE A 429 -129.79 -20.00 -148.14
CA ILE A 429 -129.72 -19.96 -149.62
C ILE A 429 -129.79 -21.37 -150.22
N ALA A 430 -129.17 -22.37 -149.58
CA ALA A 430 -129.21 -23.75 -150.06
C ALA A 430 -130.63 -24.33 -150.04
N ASP A 431 -131.41 -24.05 -148.99
CA ASP A 431 -132.81 -24.49 -148.89
C ASP A 431 -133.71 -23.84 -149.94
N GLN A 432 -133.42 -22.60 -150.38
CA GLN A 432 -134.15 -21.94 -151.48
C GLN A 432 -133.88 -22.54 -152.86
N THR A 433 -132.75 -23.22 -153.05
CA THR A 433 -132.38 -23.76 -154.37
C THR A 433 -133.04 -25.12 -154.63
N ASN A 434 -133.41 -25.87 -153.57
CA ASN A 434 -134.13 -27.14 -153.69
C ASN A 434 -135.60 -26.97 -154.11
N LEU A 435 -136.09 -25.73 -154.19
CA LEU A 435 -137.49 -25.39 -154.45
C LEU A 435 -137.77 -24.76 -155.83
N LEU A 436 -136.73 -24.56 -156.66
CA LEU A 436 -136.80 -24.00 -158.03
C LEU A 436 -136.34 -25.06 -159.03
#